data_AF-A0ABD2VML7-F1
#
_entry.id   AF-A0ABD2VML7-F1
#
_cell.length_a   1.000
_cell.length_b   1.000
_cell.length_c   1.000
_cell.angle_alpha   90.00
_cell.angle_beta   90.00
_cell.angle_gamma   90.00
#
_symmetry.space_group_name_H-M   'P 1'
#
loop_
_entity.id
_entity.type
_entity.pdbx_description
1 polymer ?
#
loop_
_entity_poly.entity_id
_entity_poly.type
_entity_poly.pdbx_seq_one_letter_code
_entity_poly.pdbx_strand_id
1 'polypeptide(L)'
;MFLILGHSCSNFFLVFLVFTVTCFKSCWVLYGEQVQGGDGPHKSATLSSFIYATTVLKPYEWRYISVDLPPWFSSVTIALESSIGVDLKRIGKVSTLPMICFREGSPPLPDVYNTSLTGLVIDRISNSSFGGSQDLQMVEKCYPMQKSVSLMLTNEQIRPGIWYFGLFNGIGPLRTQSKMINRGHSYSFSGNITVEGCTNSAMLGKFCNQTISLLSCSDTYISPESGIANMTPCGGTEESCLDVAGSKVYSLDVVSIAEKIIITALNITFTQSQRSNGAINSSGHSLMCYVRHGTLPQPQLYDYFADINRSPLVIPLPRLGRWYIKILPANLSESTSAIQEMNTTICYSLEWQVLRCPADKAGLNCTTAKYTLQTFLKRTPYVAFESYYLPISGEVSSGSASFPLGPLLSNSSDGDYTWTFFLLDIPDGAAGGNIHVRVTSEAKISGEIYARYGGFPSLSNWDYFYSNSTSNSNGSMFFKLYDASDKSVSFYIIYARGGTWGFGLRHPISNRHSSTVETTMSISLERCPEKCSSHGACKSVLDSSGLTFYSFCDCDRRNGGFDCSVELVSSSGIC
;
A
#
# COMPACT_ATOMS: atom_id res chain seq x y z
N MET A 1 53.85 -14.25 -39.70
CA MET A 1 53.92 -13.50 -40.97
C MET A 1 53.04 -12.26 -40.79
N PHE A 2 53.69 -11.10 -40.57
CA PHE A 2 53.17 -9.72 -40.45
C PHE A 2 52.08 -9.48 -39.36
N LEU A 3 52.31 -8.81 -38.22
CA LEU A 3 53.01 -7.53 -37.93
C LEU A 3 52.54 -6.40 -38.86
N ILE A 4 51.54 -5.63 -38.41
CA ILE A 4 51.32 -4.17 -38.55
C ILE A 4 50.06 -3.83 -37.73
N LEU A 5 50.01 -2.62 -37.14
CA LEU A 5 48.97 -2.02 -36.27
C LEU A 5 49.17 -2.14 -34.74
N GLY A 6 50.40 -1.93 -34.30
CA GLY A 6 50.64 -1.08 -33.14
C GLY A 6 50.77 0.38 -33.61
N HIS A 7 49.78 1.23 -33.30
CA HIS A 7 50.02 2.63 -32.89
C HIS A 7 48.77 3.48 -32.61
N SER A 8 47.54 2.99 -32.82
CA SER A 8 46.35 3.87 -32.70
C SER A 8 45.48 3.70 -31.45
N CYS A 9 45.83 2.81 -30.51
CA CYS A 9 45.00 2.57 -29.30
C CYS A 9 45.44 3.33 -28.05
N SER A 10 46.63 3.97 -28.04
CA SER A 10 47.13 4.65 -26.83
C SER A 10 46.58 6.06 -26.64
N ASN A 11 46.10 6.73 -27.69
CA ASN A 11 45.57 8.10 -27.60
C ASN A 11 44.07 8.16 -27.28
N PHE A 12 43.31 7.09 -27.53
CA PHE A 12 41.87 7.06 -27.21
C PHE A 12 41.61 6.92 -25.70
N PHE A 13 42.47 6.20 -24.98
CA PHE A 13 42.37 6.04 -23.54
C PHE A 13 42.68 7.34 -22.78
N LEU A 14 43.63 8.14 -23.28
CA LEU A 14 43.99 9.42 -22.65
C LEU A 14 42.90 10.49 -22.85
N VAL A 15 42.23 10.51 -24.00
CA VAL A 15 41.10 11.42 -24.26
C VAL A 15 39.89 11.07 -23.41
N PHE A 16 39.61 9.79 -23.18
CA PHE A 16 38.51 9.36 -22.30
C PHE A 16 38.77 9.71 -20.82
N LEU A 17 40.02 9.64 -20.36
CA LEU A 17 40.40 9.99 -19.00
C LEU A 17 40.42 11.51 -18.75
N VAL A 18 40.74 12.31 -19.76
CA VAL A 18 40.65 13.78 -19.65
C VAL A 18 39.18 14.24 -19.66
N PHE A 19 38.32 13.64 -20.49
CA PHE A 19 36.88 13.99 -20.53
C PHE A 19 36.13 13.64 -19.24
N THR A 20 36.46 12.51 -18.59
CA THR A 20 35.83 12.14 -17.31
C THR A 20 36.28 13.04 -16.17
N VAL A 21 37.54 13.51 -16.17
CA VAL A 21 38.06 14.41 -15.13
C VAL A 21 37.59 15.86 -15.32
N THR A 22 37.42 16.35 -16.56
CA THR A 22 36.90 17.71 -16.80
C THR A 22 35.39 17.81 -16.59
N CYS A 23 34.61 16.77 -16.89
CA CYS A 23 33.16 16.79 -16.66
C CYS A 23 32.79 16.72 -15.16
N PHE A 24 33.64 16.09 -14.33
CA PHE A 24 33.46 16.08 -12.87
C PHE A 24 33.86 17.40 -12.19
N LYS A 25 34.68 18.25 -12.82
CA LYS A 25 35.03 19.58 -12.27
C LYS A 25 34.12 20.71 -12.75
N SER A 26 33.45 20.58 -13.90
CA SER A 26 32.54 21.62 -14.40
C SER A 26 31.11 21.52 -13.85
N CYS A 27 30.75 20.44 -13.14
CA CYS A 27 29.43 20.30 -12.52
C CYS A 27 29.37 20.82 -11.07
N TRP A 28 30.46 21.42 -10.55
CA TRP A 28 30.57 21.93 -9.19
C TRP A 28 30.52 23.46 -9.07
N VAL A 29 30.27 24.18 -10.17
CA VAL A 29 30.15 25.64 -10.15
C VAL A 29 28.90 26.04 -10.93
N LEU A 30 27.76 26.01 -10.24
CA LEU A 30 26.60 26.88 -10.44
C LEU A 30 25.59 26.56 -9.31
N TYR A 31 26.05 26.73 -8.06
CA TYR A 31 25.13 26.89 -6.94
C TYR A 31 24.65 28.35 -6.98
N GLY A 32 23.38 28.51 -7.34
CA GLY A 32 22.69 29.79 -7.23
C GLY A 32 22.65 30.22 -5.78
N GLU A 33 23.12 31.44 -5.57
CA GLU A 33 23.02 32.22 -4.35
C GLU A 33 21.54 32.34 -3.93
N GLN A 34 21.14 31.65 -2.85
CA GLN A 34 19.90 31.93 -2.14
C GLN A 34 20.20 32.39 -0.72
N VAL A 35 20.06 33.71 -0.55
CA VAL A 35 19.55 34.46 0.61
C VAL A 35 19.66 33.75 1.96
N GLN A 36 20.61 34.23 2.76
CA GLN A 36 20.66 34.00 4.21
C GLN A 36 19.37 34.48 4.89
N GLY A 37 18.64 33.52 5.46
CA GLY A 37 17.71 33.71 6.58
C GLY A 37 17.96 32.57 7.55
N GLY A 38 18.54 32.87 8.71
CA GLY A 38 19.15 31.86 9.59
C GLY A 38 18.15 30.99 10.35
N ASP A 39 18.52 29.71 10.54
CA ASP A 39 18.35 28.94 11.78
C ASP A 39 19.06 27.56 11.66
N GLY A 40 20.07 27.27 12.50
CA GLY A 40 20.69 25.95 12.76
C GLY A 40 21.19 25.07 11.59
N PRO A 41 21.98 23.99 11.86
CA PRO A 41 22.24 22.97 10.83
C PRO A 41 20.93 22.22 10.51
N HIS A 42 20.46 22.33 9.27
CA HIS A 42 19.26 21.62 8.80
C HIS A 42 19.43 20.10 9.03
N LYS A 43 18.52 19.50 9.82
CA LYS A 43 18.49 18.05 10.12
C LYS A 43 17.84 17.22 9.00
N SER A 44 17.29 17.87 7.98
CA SER A 44 16.76 17.26 6.77
C SER A 44 17.62 17.59 5.56
N ALA A 45 17.57 16.73 4.54
CA ALA A 45 18.21 16.90 3.26
C ALA A 45 17.25 16.52 2.13
N THR A 46 17.38 17.19 0.98
CA THR A 46 16.64 16.82 -0.23
C THR A 46 17.15 15.48 -0.76
N LEU A 47 16.29 14.47 -0.80
CA LEU A 47 16.61 13.14 -1.32
C LEU A 47 16.41 13.07 -2.83
N SER A 48 15.31 13.66 -3.32
CA SER A 48 15.03 13.77 -4.74
C SER A 48 14.26 15.05 -5.03
N SER A 49 14.49 15.61 -6.20
CA SER A 49 13.69 16.69 -6.75
C SER A 49 13.64 16.53 -8.26
N PHE A 50 12.46 16.66 -8.84
CA PHE A 50 12.31 16.67 -10.28
C PHE A 50 11.24 17.64 -10.71
N ILE A 51 11.50 18.26 -11.86
CA ILE A 51 10.60 19.20 -12.50
C ILE A 51 9.79 18.42 -13.53
N TYR A 52 8.48 18.42 -13.35
CA TYR A 52 7.55 17.95 -14.35
C TYR A 52 7.33 19.05 -15.40
N ALA A 53 7.91 18.84 -16.58
CA ALA A 53 7.84 19.76 -17.70
C ALA A 53 6.38 19.98 -18.15
N THR A 54 6.11 21.18 -18.67
CA THR A 54 4.78 21.56 -19.13
C THR A 54 4.24 20.56 -20.15
N THR A 55 3.18 19.87 -19.75
CA THR A 55 2.52 18.84 -20.55
C THR A 55 1.07 19.23 -20.77
N VAL A 56 0.58 19.08 -22.00
CA VAL A 56 -0.82 19.34 -22.35
C VAL A 56 -1.58 18.01 -22.38
N LEU A 57 -2.66 17.91 -21.61
CA LEU A 57 -3.60 16.79 -21.67
C LEU A 57 -4.81 17.20 -22.50
N LYS A 58 -5.08 16.48 -23.58
CA LYS A 58 -6.30 16.65 -24.37
C LYS A 58 -7.52 16.10 -23.62
N PRO A 59 -8.75 16.40 -24.07
CA PRO A 59 -9.95 15.85 -23.44
C PRO A 59 -9.88 14.32 -23.33
N TYR A 60 -10.12 13.84 -22.12
CA TYR A 60 -10.06 12.46 -21.67
C TYR A 60 -8.69 11.79 -21.76
N GLU A 61 -7.60 12.55 -21.90
CA GLU A 61 -6.26 12.00 -21.68
C GLU A 61 -5.91 12.03 -20.18
N TRP A 62 -5.02 11.14 -19.79
CA TRP A 62 -4.48 11.08 -18.45
C TRP A 62 -2.99 10.79 -18.47
N ARG A 63 -2.31 11.10 -17.36
CA ARG A 63 -0.93 10.70 -17.13
C ARG A 63 -0.70 10.34 -15.68
N TYR A 64 0.21 9.39 -15.48
CA TYR A 64 0.70 9.02 -14.16
C TYR A 64 2.10 9.56 -13.92
N ILE A 65 2.34 9.92 -12.67
CA ILE A 65 3.65 10.25 -12.12
C ILE A 65 3.84 9.33 -10.92
N SER A 66 4.96 8.61 -10.83
CA SER A 66 5.34 7.87 -9.62
C SER A 66 6.41 8.63 -8.83
N VAL A 67 6.31 8.62 -7.51
CA VAL A 67 7.33 9.15 -6.59
C VAL A 67 7.67 8.08 -5.58
N ASP A 68 8.95 7.78 -5.44
CA ASP A 68 9.44 6.84 -4.44
C ASP A 68 9.77 7.57 -3.13
N LEU A 69 9.16 7.11 -2.04
CA LEU A 69 9.36 7.66 -0.69
C LEU A 69 10.14 6.64 0.16
N PRO A 70 11.43 6.86 0.42
CA PRO A 70 12.22 5.93 1.22
C PRO A 70 11.79 5.93 2.69
N PRO A 71 12.08 4.89 3.48
CA PRO A 71 11.61 4.78 4.87
C PRO A 71 12.01 5.93 5.81
N TRP A 72 13.07 6.68 5.50
CA TRP A 72 13.57 7.82 6.29
C TRP A 72 13.14 9.19 5.74
N PHE A 73 12.18 9.24 4.81
CA PHE A 73 11.63 10.51 4.33
C PHE A 73 10.96 11.28 5.48
N SER A 74 11.03 12.61 5.42
CA SER A 74 10.40 13.54 6.36
C SER A 74 9.12 14.12 5.74
N SER A 75 9.21 14.52 4.47
CA SER A 75 8.15 15.20 3.74
C SER A 75 8.29 15.04 2.23
N VAL A 76 7.16 15.09 1.54
CA VAL A 76 7.09 15.29 0.09
C VAL A 76 6.31 16.57 -0.19
N THR A 77 6.90 17.45 -1.00
CA THR A 77 6.26 18.69 -1.44
C THR A 77 5.91 18.56 -2.92
N ILE A 78 4.65 18.83 -3.25
CA ILE A 78 4.09 18.77 -4.60
C ILE A 78 3.58 20.16 -4.92
N ALA A 79 4.28 20.85 -5.82
CA ALA A 79 3.90 22.16 -6.33
C ALA A 79 3.51 22.03 -7.79
N LEU A 80 2.22 22.00 -8.09
CA LEU A 80 1.67 21.89 -9.44
C LEU A 80 1.00 23.19 -9.86
N GLU A 81 1.28 23.61 -11.08
CA GLU A 81 0.61 24.69 -11.79
C GLU A 81 -0.17 24.13 -12.97
N SER A 82 -1.34 24.72 -13.21
CA SER A 82 -2.17 24.36 -14.35
C SER A 82 -2.84 25.57 -14.99
N SER A 83 -3.21 25.44 -16.25
CA SER A 83 -4.00 26.46 -16.96
C SER A 83 -5.48 26.50 -16.55
N ILE A 84 -5.87 25.72 -15.54
CA ILE A 84 -7.27 25.50 -15.15
C ILE A 84 -7.75 26.67 -14.30
N GLY A 85 -8.63 27.50 -14.86
CA GLY A 85 -9.33 28.59 -14.17
C GLY A 85 -10.79 28.26 -13.88
N VAL A 86 -11.10 27.02 -13.48
CA VAL A 86 -12.49 26.56 -13.33
C VAL A 86 -13.07 27.01 -11.99
N ASP A 87 -14.19 27.74 -12.03
CA ASP A 87 -15.00 28.04 -10.85
C ASP A 87 -15.80 26.78 -10.47
N LEU A 88 -15.40 26.15 -9.35
CA LEU A 88 -16.05 24.96 -8.81
C LEU A 88 -17.55 25.17 -8.51
N LYS A 89 -18.03 26.42 -8.46
CA LYS A 89 -19.46 26.74 -8.25
C LYS A 89 -20.30 26.65 -9.53
N ARG A 90 -19.70 26.56 -10.72
CA ARG A 90 -20.39 26.48 -12.03
C ARG A 90 -20.28 25.09 -12.69
N ILE A 91 -20.13 24.03 -11.90
CA ILE A 91 -19.95 22.66 -12.41
C ILE A 91 -21.26 22.15 -13.03
N GLY A 92 -21.22 21.78 -14.31
CA GLY A 92 -22.32 21.10 -15.00
C GLY A 92 -22.28 19.57 -14.87
N LYS A 93 -21.22 18.93 -15.40
CA LYS A 93 -20.99 17.47 -15.30
C LYS A 93 -19.60 17.19 -14.73
N VAL A 94 -19.54 16.33 -13.72
CA VAL A 94 -18.30 15.94 -13.03
C VAL A 94 -17.34 15.16 -13.94
N SER A 95 -17.87 14.39 -14.90
CA SER A 95 -17.09 13.57 -15.83
C SER A 95 -16.18 14.33 -16.79
N THR A 96 -16.37 15.64 -16.96
CA THR A 96 -15.53 16.47 -17.83
C THR A 96 -14.53 17.31 -17.05
N LEU A 97 -14.52 17.20 -15.71
CA LEU A 97 -13.63 18.00 -14.88
C LEU A 97 -12.21 17.43 -14.92
N PRO A 98 -11.18 18.29 -15.00
CA PRO A 98 -9.83 17.86 -14.76
C PRO A 98 -9.67 17.49 -13.27
N MET A 99 -9.02 16.36 -13.00
CA MET A 99 -8.85 15.83 -11.64
C MET A 99 -7.42 15.38 -11.39
N ILE A 100 -7.07 15.37 -10.11
CA ILE A 100 -5.85 14.75 -9.60
C ILE A 100 -6.23 13.66 -8.60
N CYS A 101 -5.64 12.48 -8.75
CA CYS A 101 -5.88 11.33 -7.89
C CYS A 101 -4.59 10.76 -7.30
N PHE A 102 -4.67 10.23 -6.09
CA PHE A 102 -3.54 9.73 -5.32
C PHE A 102 -3.77 8.29 -4.91
N ARG A 103 -2.76 7.43 -5.11
CA ARG A 103 -2.80 6.05 -4.63
C ARG A 103 -1.41 5.52 -4.32
N GLU A 104 -1.30 4.80 -3.22
CA GLU A 104 -0.08 4.10 -2.80
C GLU A 104 0.01 2.73 -3.48
N GLY A 105 1.22 2.39 -3.96
CA GLY A 105 1.59 1.06 -4.44
C GLY A 105 1.05 0.65 -5.82
N SER A 106 0.18 1.46 -6.43
CA SER A 106 -0.36 1.22 -7.78
C SER A 106 -1.02 2.47 -8.37
N PRO A 107 -1.16 2.58 -9.71
CA PRO A 107 -1.86 3.71 -10.33
C PRO A 107 -3.31 3.88 -9.84
N PRO A 108 -3.82 5.11 -9.69
CA PRO A 108 -5.23 5.40 -9.45
C PRO A 108 -6.09 5.21 -10.71
N LEU A 109 -7.37 4.84 -10.55
CA LEU A 109 -8.31 4.59 -11.63
C LEU A 109 -9.75 5.04 -11.24
N PRO A 110 -10.10 6.32 -11.43
CA PRO A 110 -11.25 6.95 -10.77
C PRO A 110 -12.63 6.58 -11.34
N ASP A 111 -12.70 5.67 -12.32
CA ASP A 111 -13.85 5.54 -13.21
C ASP A 111 -14.23 4.09 -13.59
N VAL A 112 -13.93 3.13 -12.72
CA VAL A 112 -14.29 1.70 -12.93
C VAL A 112 -15.80 1.45 -12.79
N TYR A 113 -16.50 2.21 -11.94
CA TYR A 113 -17.94 2.03 -11.66
C TYR A 113 -18.71 3.34 -11.53
N ASN A 114 -20.03 3.34 -11.74
CA ASN A 114 -20.85 4.53 -11.46
C ASN A 114 -20.85 4.93 -9.97
N THR A 115 -20.64 3.97 -9.06
CA THR A 115 -20.43 4.22 -7.63
C THR A 115 -19.05 4.81 -7.33
N SER A 116 -18.07 4.77 -8.24
CA SER A 116 -16.74 5.39 -8.03
C SER A 116 -16.81 6.91 -7.83
N LEU A 117 -17.90 7.53 -8.31
CA LEU A 117 -18.17 8.95 -8.14
C LEU A 117 -18.52 9.34 -6.68
N THR A 118 -18.79 8.39 -5.78
CA THR A 118 -19.03 8.69 -4.34
C THR A 118 -17.76 9.00 -3.57
N GLY A 119 -16.58 8.56 -4.05
CA GLY A 119 -15.27 8.91 -3.50
C GLY A 119 -14.71 10.23 -4.04
N LEU A 120 -15.43 10.90 -4.95
CA LEU A 120 -15.04 12.20 -5.45
C LEU A 120 -15.27 13.26 -4.38
N VAL A 121 -14.17 13.76 -3.83
CA VAL A 121 -14.21 14.88 -2.91
C VAL A 121 -14.36 16.14 -3.74
N ILE A 122 -15.54 16.77 -3.69
CA ILE A 122 -15.80 18.04 -4.40
C ILE A 122 -15.00 19.20 -3.77
N ASP A 123 -14.47 18.99 -2.56
CA ASP A 123 -13.62 19.96 -1.89
C ASP A 123 -12.24 20.09 -2.54
N ARG A 124 -11.63 21.25 -2.32
CA ARG A 124 -10.27 21.52 -2.76
C ARG A 124 -9.29 20.66 -1.98
N ILE A 125 -8.31 20.12 -2.70
CA ILE A 125 -7.19 19.41 -2.07
C ILE A 125 -6.41 20.35 -1.14
N SER A 126 -6.10 19.87 0.06
CA SER A 126 -5.33 20.59 1.07
C SER A 126 -4.50 19.61 1.91
N ASN A 127 -3.57 20.13 2.73
CA ASN A 127 -2.72 19.28 3.56
C ASN A 127 -3.50 18.45 4.60
N SER A 128 -4.67 18.94 5.06
CA SER A 128 -5.54 18.23 6.01
C SER A 128 -6.36 17.12 5.37
N SER A 129 -6.33 17.00 4.04
CA SER A 129 -7.01 15.93 3.31
C SER A 129 -6.38 14.54 3.54
N PHE A 130 -5.23 14.47 4.23
CA PHE A 130 -4.43 13.27 4.48
C PHE A 130 -4.24 13.03 5.99
N GLY A 131 -4.45 11.78 6.45
CA GLY A 131 -4.16 11.36 7.82
C GLY A 131 -5.38 11.22 8.74
N GLY A 132 -6.51 10.70 8.26
CA GLY A 132 -7.66 10.33 9.10
C GLY A 132 -7.54 8.92 9.70
N SER A 133 -8.16 8.67 10.86
CA SER A 133 -8.15 7.35 11.54
C SER A 133 -8.93 6.25 10.79
N GLN A 134 -9.78 6.64 9.84
CA GLN A 134 -10.42 5.74 8.87
C GLN A 134 -9.67 5.64 7.53
N ASP A 135 -8.49 6.27 7.37
CA ASP A 135 -7.63 6.13 6.17
C ASP A 135 -6.91 4.75 6.12
N LEU A 136 -7.41 3.76 6.87
CA LEU A 136 -6.94 2.38 6.99
C LEU A 136 -6.88 1.61 5.65
N GLN A 137 -7.45 2.18 4.60
CA GLN A 137 -7.21 1.86 3.21
C GLN A 137 -7.18 3.20 2.48
N MET A 138 -6.04 3.60 1.91
CA MET A 138 -6.06 4.67 0.90
C MET A 138 -6.70 4.11 -0.37
N VAL A 139 -8.03 4.01 -0.29
CA VAL A 139 -8.99 4.22 -1.38
C VAL A 139 -8.50 5.46 -2.10
N GLU A 140 -8.36 5.34 -3.41
CA GLU A 140 -7.98 6.45 -4.27
C GLU A 140 -8.74 7.72 -3.88
N LYS A 141 -8.00 8.77 -3.52
CA LYS A 141 -8.58 10.09 -3.25
C LYS A 141 -8.40 10.93 -4.49
N CYS A 142 -9.51 11.39 -5.05
CA CYS A 142 -9.54 12.22 -6.24
C CYS A 142 -10.15 13.57 -5.93
N TYR A 143 -9.52 14.61 -6.46
CA TYR A 143 -9.90 16.00 -6.23
C TYR A 143 -9.98 16.74 -7.57
N PRO A 144 -10.93 17.67 -7.72
CA PRO A 144 -10.93 18.62 -8.82
C PRO A 144 -9.61 19.40 -8.86
N MET A 145 -9.05 19.52 -10.05
CA MET A 145 -7.80 20.23 -10.24
C MET A 145 -7.95 21.74 -10.06
N GLN A 146 -6.94 22.38 -9.46
CA GLN A 146 -6.88 23.83 -9.25
C GLN A 146 -5.76 24.46 -10.09
N LYS A 147 -5.86 25.79 -10.32
CA LYS A 147 -4.83 26.56 -11.04
C LYS A 147 -3.44 26.39 -10.43
N SER A 148 -3.37 26.35 -9.10
CA SER A 148 -2.15 26.07 -8.36
C SER A 148 -2.50 25.14 -7.20
N VAL A 149 -1.70 24.10 -7.04
CA VAL A 149 -1.78 23.13 -5.95
C VAL A 149 -0.41 23.10 -5.30
N SER A 150 -0.37 23.39 -3.99
CA SER A 150 0.83 23.25 -3.18
C SER A 150 0.50 22.35 -1.99
N LEU A 151 1.11 21.16 -1.96
CA LEU A 151 0.86 20.15 -0.94
C LEU A 151 2.18 19.77 -0.30
N MET A 152 2.18 19.66 1.03
CA MET A 152 3.32 19.14 1.77
C MET A 152 2.80 18.03 2.68
N LEU A 153 3.13 16.79 2.33
CA LEU A 153 2.71 15.59 3.06
C LEU A 153 3.89 15.06 3.86
N THR A 154 3.67 14.72 5.13
CA THR A 154 4.73 14.25 6.02
C THR A 154 4.65 12.74 6.25
N ASN A 155 5.72 12.18 6.79
CA ASN A 155 5.78 10.78 7.22
C ASN A 155 4.87 10.42 8.42
N GLU A 156 4.20 11.42 9.00
CA GLU A 156 3.14 11.24 10.00
C GLU A 156 1.77 11.07 9.31
N GLN A 157 1.62 11.56 8.08
CA GLN A 157 0.37 11.50 7.32
C GLN A 157 0.33 10.35 6.33
N ILE A 158 1.43 10.10 5.62
CA ILE A 158 1.53 9.12 4.53
C ILE A 158 2.63 8.10 4.78
N ARG A 159 2.45 6.88 4.24
CA ARG A 159 3.42 5.79 4.35
C ARG A 159 4.57 5.93 3.34
N PRO A 160 5.77 5.42 3.66
CA PRO A 160 6.84 5.26 2.68
C PRO A 160 6.45 4.20 1.62
N GLY A 161 7.14 4.23 0.49
CA GLY A 161 6.88 3.39 -0.68
C GLY A 161 6.57 4.22 -1.93
N ILE A 162 6.14 3.54 -2.99
CA ILE A 162 5.85 4.20 -4.27
C ILE A 162 4.44 4.78 -4.27
N TRP A 163 4.36 6.09 -4.52
CA TRP A 163 3.12 6.83 -4.65
C TRP A 163 2.85 7.20 -6.10
N TYR A 164 1.62 6.96 -6.55
CA TYR A 164 1.16 7.29 -7.89
C TYR A 164 0.20 8.47 -7.85
N PHE A 165 0.49 9.45 -8.69
CA PHE A 165 -0.32 10.64 -8.93
C PHE A 165 -0.90 10.54 -10.34
N GLY A 166 -2.21 10.48 -10.47
CA GLY A 166 -2.89 10.49 -11.75
C GLY A 166 -3.47 11.87 -12.05
N LEU A 167 -3.08 12.46 -13.17
CA LEU A 167 -3.69 13.66 -13.73
C LEU A 167 -4.66 13.24 -14.83
N PHE A 168 -5.93 13.62 -14.70
CA PHE A 168 -6.99 13.24 -15.63
C PHE A 168 -7.65 14.49 -16.20
N ASN A 169 -7.86 14.56 -17.52
CA ASN A 169 -8.68 15.59 -18.15
C ASN A 169 -10.07 15.04 -18.47
N GLY A 170 -10.85 14.73 -17.44
CA GLY A 170 -12.12 14.03 -17.55
C GLY A 170 -12.02 12.55 -17.23
N ILE A 171 -13.12 12.00 -16.74
CA ILE A 171 -13.28 10.63 -16.25
C ILE A 171 -14.50 9.96 -16.86
N GLY A 172 -14.55 8.64 -16.76
CA GLY A 172 -15.68 7.83 -17.20
C GLY A 172 -15.34 6.99 -18.43
N PRO A 173 -16.30 6.18 -18.90
CA PRO A 173 -16.06 5.20 -19.95
C PRO A 173 -15.62 5.83 -21.29
N LEU A 174 -15.95 7.11 -21.52
CA LEU A 174 -15.49 7.87 -22.68
C LEU A 174 -13.96 8.01 -22.76
N ARG A 175 -13.23 7.74 -21.69
CA ARG A 175 -11.78 7.91 -21.60
C ARG A 175 -10.99 6.94 -22.47
N THR A 176 -11.46 5.72 -22.57
CA THR A 176 -10.81 4.64 -23.33
C THR A 176 -11.39 4.48 -24.73
N GLN A 177 -12.50 5.15 -25.06
CA GLN A 177 -13.13 5.09 -26.37
C GLN A 177 -12.28 5.77 -27.45
N SER A 178 -12.08 5.07 -28.58
CA SER A 178 -11.48 5.68 -29.77
C SER A 178 -12.39 6.76 -30.37
N LYS A 179 -11.84 7.94 -30.64
CA LYS A 179 -12.59 9.10 -31.17
C LYS A 179 -11.94 9.63 -32.43
N MET A 180 -12.78 10.02 -33.39
CA MET A 180 -12.32 10.72 -34.61
C MET A 180 -12.03 12.19 -34.32
N ILE A 181 -12.77 12.82 -33.39
CA ILE A 181 -12.59 14.22 -33.01
C ILE A 181 -12.73 14.32 -31.48
N ASN A 182 -11.70 14.83 -30.81
CA ASN A 182 -11.78 15.18 -29.39
C ASN A 182 -12.32 16.61 -29.26
N ARG A 183 -13.60 16.72 -28.89
CA ARG A 183 -14.23 18.00 -28.55
C ARG A 183 -14.08 18.26 -27.06
N GLY A 184 -13.46 19.38 -26.69
CA GLY A 184 -13.27 19.80 -25.31
C GLY A 184 -12.02 20.66 -25.12
N HIS A 185 -11.83 21.15 -23.90
CA HIS A 185 -10.65 21.95 -23.56
C HIS A 185 -9.45 21.06 -23.25
N SER A 186 -8.28 21.48 -23.73
CA SER A 186 -7.00 20.91 -23.32
C SER A 186 -6.44 21.76 -22.19
N TYR A 187 -5.80 21.14 -21.22
CA TYR A 187 -5.20 21.82 -20.08
C TYR A 187 -3.70 21.52 -20.01
N SER A 188 -2.91 22.53 -19.68
CA SER A 188 -1.48 22.37 -19.45
C SER A 188 -1.20 22.22 -17.96
N PHE A 189 -0.23 21.37 -17.65
CA PHE A 189 0.21 21.05 -16.30
C PHE A 189 1.73 21.09 -16.23
N SER A 190 2.27 21.72 -15.21
CA SER A 190 3.71 21.71 -14.89
C SER A 190 3.87 21.71 -13.38
N GLY A 191 5.04 21.34 -12.88
CA GLY A 191 5.29 21.47 -11.46
C GLY A 191 6.63 20.92 -11.01
N ASN A 192 6.85 20.98 -9.71
CA ASN A 192 8.01 20.43 -9.05
C ASN A 192 7.55 19.51 -7.92
N ILE A 193 8.21 18.35 -7.82
CA ILE A 193 8.04 17.43 -6.71
C ILE A 193 9.39 17.30 -6.02
N THR A 194 9.42 17.55 -4.72
CA THR A 194 10.60 17.41 -3.88
C THR A 194 10.33 16.44 -2.74
N VAL A 195 11.28 15.54 -2.49
CA VAL A 195 11.24 14.61 -1.35
C VAL A 195 12.40 14.99 -0.44
N GLU A 196 12.08 15.28 0.82
CA GLU A 196 13.04 15.51 1.88
C GLU A 196 13.09 14.30 2.81
N GLY A 197 14.25 14.08 3.41
CA GLY A 197 14.46 13.04 4.40
C GLY A 197 15.41 13.47 5.48
N CYS A 198 15.41 12.72 6.57
CA CYS A 198 16.31 12.97 7.68
C CYS A 198 17.73 12.53 7.34
N THR A 199 18.72 13.33 7.74
CA THR A 199 20.15 13.01 7.53
C THR A 199 20.60 11.78 8.31
N ASN A 200 19.95 11.54 9.45
CA ASN A 200 20.10 10.33 10.24
C ASN A 200 18.86 9.44 10.07
N SER A 201 19.05 8.19 9.63
CA SER A 201 17.97 7.22 9.42
C SER A 201 17.24 6.80 10.72
N ALA A 202 17.86 7.05 11.88
CA ALA A 202 17.24 6.85 13.19
C ALA A 202 16.41 8.07 13.65
N MET A 203 16.38 9.15 12.88
CA MET A 203 15.52 10.30 13.12
C MET A 203 14.36 10.31 12.13
N LEU A 204 13.16 10.62 12.61
CA LEU A 204 11.97 10.83 11.81
C LEU A 204 11.17 12.03 12.32
N GLY A 205 10.11 12.34 11.58
CA GLY A 205 9.19 13.42 11.82
C GLY A 205 9.44 14.52 10.81
N LYS A 206 8.47 15.41 10.63
CA LYS A 206 8.54 16.53 9.68
C LYS A 206 9.85 17.33 9.80
N PHE A 207 10.33 17.51 11.02
CA PHE A 207 11.53 18.29 11.35
C PHE A 207 12.71 17.41 11.80
N CYS A 208 12.66 16.09 11.60
CA CYS A 208 13.71 15.15 12.00
C CYS A 208 14.12 15.30 13.47
N ASN A 209 13.12 15.47 14.34
CA ASN A 209 13.30 15.74 15.77
C ASN A 209 12.94 14.54 16.65
N GLN A 210 12.32 13.49 16.11
CA GLN A 210 11.99 12.28 16.85
C GLN A 210 13.05 11.23 16.59
N THR A 211 13.68 10.73 17.65
CA THR A 211 14.61 9.59 17.57
C THR A 211 13.82 8.30 17.71
N ILE A 212 14.10 7.33 16.84
CA ILE A 212 13.41 6.05 16.79
C ILE A 212 14.38 4.93 17.13
N SER A 213 13.93 4.10 18.05
CA SER A 213 14.65 2.89 18.46
C SER A 213 14.11 1.70 17.67
N LEU A 214 15.00 0.92 17.06
CA LEU A 214 14.63 -0.24 16.25
C LEU A 214 14.47 -1.46 17.16
N LEU A 215 13.27 -2.02 17.21
CA LEU A 215 12.98 -3.28 17.88
C LEU A 215 13.36 -4.42 16.93
N SER A 216 14.34 -5.22 17.34
CA SER A 216 14.75 -6.39 16.59
C SER A 216 13.96 -7.62 17.05
N CYS A 217 13.66 -8.51 16.10
CA CYS A 217 13.19 -9.84 16.42
C CYS A 217 14.40 -10.76 16.48
N SER A 218 14.79 -11.18 17.68
CA SER A 218 15.69 -12.32 17.86
C SER A 218 14.82 -13.57 17.97
N ASP A 219 15.19 -14.64 17.26
CA ASP A 219 14.51 -15.92 17.40
C ASP A 219 14.81 -16.47 18.80
N THR A 220 13.90 -16.23 19.74
CA THR A 220 13.96 -16.83 21.07
C THR A 220 13.59 -18.31 20.92
N TYR A 221 14.59 -19.18 20.92
CA TYR A 221 14.40 -20.62 21.10
C TYR A 221 13.82 -20.86 22.50
N ILE A 222 12.50 -20.77 22.64
CA ILE A 222 11.81 -21.27 23.83
C ILE A 222 11.60 -22.76 23.60
N SER A 223 12.29 -23.57 24.41
CA SER A 223 12.11 -25.03 24.47
C SER A 223 10.62 -25.35 24.68
N PRO A 224 10.04 -26.37 24.01
CA PRO A 224 8.61 -26.66 24.04
C PRO A 224 8.16 -27.34 25.35
N GLU A 225 8.52 -26.79 26.50
CA GLU A 225 8.11 -27.29 27.83
C GLU A 225 6.84 -26.61 28.36
N SER A 226 6.27 -25.65 27.63
CA SER A 226 4.91 -25.14 27.84
C SER A 226 4.05 -25.54 26.64
N GLY A 227 3.00 -26.33 26.86
CA GLY A 227 2.19 -27.01 25.83
C GLY A 227 1.35 -26.14 24.89
N ILE A 228 1.91 -25.06 24.33
CA ILE A 228 1.32 -24.22 23.28
C ILE A 228 2.24 -24.25 22.04
N ALA A 229 2.57 -25.46 21.57
CA ALA A 229 3.62 -25.71 20.59
C ALA A 229 3.16 -25.60 19.11
N ASN A 230 2.48 -24.51 18.72
CA ASN A 230 2.10 -24.26 17.32
C ASN A 230 2.59 -22.92 16.75
N MET A 231 3.22 -22.05 17.55
CA MET A 231 3.71 -20.74 17.10
C MET A 231 5.17 -20.55 17.46
N THR A 232 5.90 -19.87 16.59
CA THR A 232 7.29 -19.45 16.86
C THR A 232 7.27 -17.98 17.27
N PRO A 233 7.53 -17.64 18.55
CA PRO A 233 7.69 -16.27 18.97
C PRO A 233 9.05 -15.72 18.52
N CYS A 234 9.08 -14.47 18.08
CA CYS A 234 10.30 -13.66 18.07
C CYS A 234 10.05 -12.38 18.85
N GLY A 235 11.03 -11.93 19.62
CA GLY A 235 10.81 -10.82 20.53
C GLY A 235 12.05 -10.37 21.25
N GLY A 236 11.86 -9.41 22.13
CA GLY A 236 12.92 -8.86 22.96
C GLY A 236 12.36 -7.95 24.04
N THR A 237 13.29 -7.42 24.83
CA THR A 237 13.02 -6.47 25.91
C THR A 237 13.95 -5.27 25.79
N GLU A 238 13.42 -4.05 25.99
CA GLU A 238 14.20 -2.81 25.97
C GLU A 238 13.80 -1.93 27.15
N GLU A 239 14.77 -1.47 27.92
CA GLU A 239 14.53 -0.55 29.04
C GLU A 239 14.55 0.91 28.55
N SER A 240 13.56 1.70 28.98
CA SER A 240 13.49 3.11 28.66
C SER A 240 12.90 3.90 29.81
N CYS A 241 13.36 5.15 29.95
CA CYS A 241 12.79 6.13 30.86
C CYS A 241 12.20 7.31 30.08
N LEU A 242 11.08 7.84 30.56
CA LEU A 242 10.34 8.95 30.01
C LEU A 242 10.13 10.02 31.08
N ASP A 243 10.34 11.28 30.72
CA ASP A 243 9.85 12.40 31.54
C ASP A 243 8.35 12.62 31.30
N VAL A 244 7.66 13.34 32.19
CA VAL A 244 6.19 13.58 32.12
C VAL A 244 5.73 14.14 30.77
N ALA A 245 6.55 14.97 30.12
CA ALA A 245 6.27 15.54 28.79
C ALA A 245 6.93 14.75 27.64
N GLY A 246 7.69 13.71 27.98
CA GLY A 246 8.46 12.91 27.03
C GLY A 246 7.60 11.90 26.27
N SER A 247 8.07 11.51 25.09
CA SER A 247 7.55 10.35 24.38
C SER A 247 8.71 9.57 23.78
N LYS A 248 8.54 8.26 23.67
CA LYS A 248 9.53 7.38 23.06
C LYS A 248 8.85 6.66 21.91
N VAL A 249 9.54 6.63 20.77
CA VAL A 249 9.04 6.01 19.55
C VAL A 249 9.95 4.86 19.18
N TYR A 250 9.32 3.75 18.85
CA TYR A 250 9.96 2.52 18.40
C TYR A 250 9.47 2.16 17.00
N SER A 251 10.28 1.40 16.28
CA SER A 251 9.90 0.79 15.01
C SER A 251 10.11 -0.72 15.07
N LEU A 252 9.18 -1.50 14.55
CA LEU A 252 9.21 -2.95 14.51
C LEU A 252 8.90 -3.41 13.08
N ASP A 253 9.84 -4.12 12.45
CA ASP A 253 9.70 -4.63 11.09
C ASP A 253 9.10 -6.05 11.10
N VAL A 254 7.88 -6.20 10.59
CA VAL A 254 7.21 -7.49 10.41
C VAL A 254 7.57 -8.04 9.03
N VAL A 255 8.59 -8.89 8.99
CA VAL A 255 9.18 -9.44 7.75
C VAL A 255 8.40 -10.59 7.12
N SER A 256 7.55 -11.27 7.89
CA SER A 256 6.73 -12.39 7.43
C SER A 256 5.33 -12.30 8.03
N ILE A 257 4.33 -12.90 7.38
CA ILE A 257 2.96 -12.83 7.91
C ILE A 257 2.93 -13.47 9.30
N ALA A 258 2.53 -12.65 10.27
CA ALA A 258 2.42 -13.03 11.66
C ALA A 258 0.94 -13.19 12.05
N GLU A 259 0.68 -14.02 13.07
CA GLU A 259 -0.67 -14.15 13.62
C GLU A 259 -0.99 -12.97 14.54
N LYS A 260 -0.06 -12.58 15.41
CA LYS A 260 -0.27 -11.54 16.42
C LYS A 260 1.03 -10.78 16.72
N ILE A 261 0.89 -9.50 17.07
CA ILE A 261 1.93 -8.73 17.79
C ILE A 261 1.41 -8.48 19.20
N ILE A 262 2.25 -8.69 20.20
CA ILE A 262 1.96 -8.43 21.61
C ILE A 262 3.00 -7.43 22.12
N ILE A 263 2.54 -6.36 22.75
CA ILE A 263 3.39 -5.33 23.35
C ILE A 263 2.98 -5.15 24.81
N THR A 264 3.94 -5.28 25.72
CA THR A 264 3.73 -5.24 27.17
C THR A 264 4.75 -4.31 27.82
N ALA A 265 4.34 -3.56 28.85
CA ALA A 265 5.28 -2.87 29.73
C ALA A 265 5.44 -3.63 31.05
N LEU A 266 6.68 -3.88 31.43
CA LEU A 266 7.09 -4.54 32.68
C LEU A 266 7.89 -3.56 33.54
N ASN A 267 8.03 -3.88 34.83
CA ASN A 267 8.90 -3.16 35.78
C ASN A 267 8.69 -1.64 35.77
N ILE A 268 7.43 -1.20 35.69
CA ILE A 268 7.10 0.22 35.63
C ILE A 268 7.39 0.86 36.99
N THR A 269 8.27 1.86 36.98
CA THR A 269 8.69 2.61 38.18
C THR A 269 8.45 4.09 37.98
N PHE A 270 7.96 4.75 39.04
CA PHE A 270 7.67 6.18 39.06
C PHE A 270 8.60 6.84 40.07
N THR A 271 9.61 7.56 39.59
CA THR A 271 10.50 8.33 40.47
C THR A 271 10.02 9.77 40.53
N GLN A 272 9.46 10.16 41.67
CA GLN A 272 9.08 11.53 41.96
C GLN A 272 10.18 12.18 42.81
N SER A 273 10.77 13.27 42.34
CA SER A 273 11.62 14.10 43.20
C SER A 273 10.73 14.84 44.21
N GLN A 274 10.55 14.29 45.41
CA GLN A 274 9.69 14.88 46.43
C GLN A 274 10.25 16.22 46.95
N ARG A 275 9.44 17.28 46.83
CA ARG A 275 9.41 18.44 47.74
C ARG A 275 7.99 18.71 48.22
N SER A 276 7.29 17.69 48.72
CA SER A 276 6.10 17.89 49.54
C SER A 276 5.70 16.61 50.27
N ASN A 277 5.53 16.74 51.60
CA ASN A 277 4.98 15.71 52.48
C ASN A 277 3.51 15.48 52.12
N GLY A 278 3.24 14.47 51.31
CA GLY A 278 1.90 13.97 51.04
C GLY A 278 2.00 12.63 50.33
N ALA A 279 1.46 11.57 50.91
CA ALA A 279 1.31 10.29 50.24
C ALA A 279 0.30 10.46 49.10
N ILE A 280 0.79 10.61 47.86
CA ILE A 280 -0.05 10.70 46.67
C ILE A 280 -0.25 9.26 46.15
N ASN A 281 -1.51 8.85 46.06
CA ASN A 281 -1.91 7.55 45.53
C ASN A 281 -1.32 7.32 44.12
N SER A 282 -0.67 6.17 43.93
CA SER A 282 -0.07 5.73 42.65
C SER A 282 -1.09 5.41 41.55
N SER A 283 -2.39 5.58 41.80
CA SER A 283 -3.49 5.08 40.95
C SER A 283 -3.77 5.91 39.69
N GLY A 284 -2.95 6.93 39.41
CA GLY A 284 -3.19 7.84 38.29
C GLY A 284 -2.33 7.61 37.05
N HIS A 285 -1.09 7.17 37.20
CA HIS A 285 -0.13 7.26 36.10
C HIS A 285 -0.31 6.07 35.13
N SER A 286 -0.82 6.36 33.94
CA SER A 286 -1.11 5.39 32.89
C SER A 286 -0.08 5.52 31.77
N LEU A 287 0.37 4.38 31.22
CA LEU A 287 1.34 4.36 30.13
C LEU A 287 0.61 3.98 28.85
N MET A 288 0.34 4.97 28.01
CA MET A 288 -0.42 4.77 26.80
C MET A 288 0.51 4.37 25.66
N CYS A 289 0.15 3.28 25.00
CA CYS A 289 0.81 2.78 23.80
C CYS A 289 -0.09 3.05 22.60
N TYR A 290 0.42 3.74 21.58
CA TYR A 290 -0.24 3.96 20.31
C TYR A 290 0.58 3.30 19.21
N VAL A 291 -0.10 2.55 18.34
CA VAL A 291 0.55 1.78 17.29
C VAL A 291 -0.11 2.05 15.95
N ARG A 292 0.70 2.21 14.91
CA ARG A 292 0.24 2.46 13.55
C ARG A 292 1.16 1.82 12.51
N HIS A 293 0.57 1.28 11.45
CA HIS A 293 1.28 0.61 10.35
C HIS A 293 1.83 1.63 9.35
N GLY A 294 3.13 1.59 9.09
CA GLY A 294 3.82 2.36 8.06
C GLY A 294 3.97 3.87 8.30
N THR A 295 3.31 4.45 9.30
CA THR A 295 3.40 5.87 9.66
C THR A 295 3.52 6.07 11.15
N LEU A 296 4.07 7.20 11.57
CA LEU A 296 4.14 7.55 12.99
C LEU A 296 2.75 7.72 13.62
N PRO A 297 2.47 7.08 14.76
CA PRO A 297 1.22 7.26 15.48
C PRO A 297 1.19 8.61 16.22
N GLN A 298 0.00 9.22 16.25
CA GLN A 298 -0.32 10.39 17.05
C GLN A 298 -1.53 10.08 17.95
N PRO A 299 -1.73 10.78 19.08
CA PRO A 299 -2.90 10.56 19.94
C PRO A 299 -4.24 10.71 19.23
N GLN A 300 -4.29 11.51 18.14
CA GLN A 300 -5.48 11.68 17.31
C GLN A 300 -5.54 10.69 16.13
N LEU A 301 -4.45 9.96 15.86
CA LEU A 301 -4.28 9.17 14.64
C LEU A 301 -3.44 7.90 14.90
N TYR A 302 -4.12 6.80 15.16
CA TYR A 302 -3.54 5.49 15.48
C TYR A 302 -4.41 4.36 14.91
N ASP A 303 -3.82 3.16 14.75
CA ASP A 303 -4.57 1.96 14.36
C ASP A 303 -5.01 1.17 15.60
N TYR A 304 -4.12 1.07 16.59
CA TYR A 304 -4.36 0.37 17.85
C TYR A 304 -3.81 1.19 19.01
N PHE A 305 -4.45 1.08 20.17
CA PHE A 305 -3.97 1.70 21.40
C PHE A 305 -4.36 0.88 22.62
N ALA A 306 -3.57 0.97 23.69
CA ALA A 306 -3.93 0.43 25.00
C ALA A 306 -3.15 1.13 26.11
N ASP A 307 -3.70 1.04 27.33
CA ASP A 307 -2.95 1.28 28.55
C ASP A 307 -2.12 0.03 28.87
N ILE A 308 -0.84 0.05 28.50
CA ILE A 308 0.07 -1.09 28.68
C ILE A 308 0.54 -1.27 30.12
N ASN A 309 0.12 -0.38 31.04
CA ASN A 309 0.26 -0.59 32.48
C ASN A 309 -0.73 -1.64 33.00
N ARG A 310 -1.91 -1.75 32.38
CA ARG A 310 -3.00 -2.64 32.84
C ARG A 310 -3.07 -3.95 32.06
N SER A 311 -2.88 -3.88 30.75
CA SER A 311 -3.05 -5.04 29.86
C SER A 311 -2.15 -4.93 28.64
N PRO A 312 -1.64 -6.06 28.12
CA PRO A 312 -0.84 -6.04 26.90
C PRO A 312 -1.67 -5.56 25.70
N LEU A 313 -1.02 -4.81 24.81
CA LEU A 313 -1.60 -4.45 23.53
C LEU A 313 -1.45 -5.62 22.55
N VAL A 314 -2.56 -6.15 22.03
CA VAL A 314 -2.56 -7.27 21.08
C VAL A 314 -3.09 -6.81 19.72
N ILE A 315 -2.27 -6.97 18.69
CA ILE A 315 -2.61 -6.66 17.30
C ILE A 315 -2.81 -7.97 16.53
N PRO A 316 -4.05 -8.37 16.21
CA PRO A 316 -4.32 -9.59 15.47
C PRO A 316 -4.10 -9.41 13.97
N LEU A 317 -3.54 -10.43 13.33
CA LEU A 317 -3.26 -10.51 11.89
C LEU A 317 -2.64 -9.20 11.35
N PRO A 318 -1.47 -8.79 11.88
CA PRO A 318 -0.77 -7.58 11.46
C PRO A 318 -0.42 -7.64 9.97
N ARG A 319 -0.49 -6.48 9.31
CA ARG A 319 0.10 -6.28 7.98
C ARG A 319 1.63 -6.39 8.03
N LEU A 320 2.19 -6.92 6.96
CA LEU A 320 3.60 -6.95 6.64
C LEU A 320 4.17 -5.53 6.54
N GLY A 321 5.44 -5.39 6.91
CA GLY A 321 6.16 -4.12 6.88
C GLY A 321 6.36 -3.49 8.25
N ARG A 322 6.72 -2.21 8.25
CA ARG A 322 7.12 -1.47 9.45
C ARG A 322 5.92 -1.01 10.27
N TRP A 323 5.97 -1.28 11.56
CA TRP A 323 5.04 -0.75 12.56
C TRP A 323 5.74 0.27 13.44
N TYR A 324 5.08 1.39 13.71
CA TYR A 324 5.58 2.41 14.62
C TYR A 324 4.79 2.37 15.91
N ILE A 325 5.51 2.37 17.03
CA ILE A 325 4.97 2.24 18.38
C ILE A 325 5.39 3.50 19.14
N LYS A 326 4.42 4.28 19.63
CA LYS A 326 4.68 5.47 20.45
C LYS A 326 4.14 5.25 21.84
N ILE A 327 5.03 5.42 22.81
CA ILE A 327 4.72 5.32 24.23
C ILE A 327 4.76 6.72 24.82
N LEU A 328 3.68 7.09 25.50
CA LEU A 328 3.55 8.35 26.19
C LEU A 328 2.82 8.18 27.52
N PRO A 329 3.20 8.92 28.56
CA PRO A 329 2.41 8.98 29.78
C PRO A 329 1.07 9.67 29.52
N ALA A 330 -0.04 9.09 29.98
CA ALA A 330 -1.32 9.78 30.00
C ALA A 330 -1.39 10.71 31.22
N ASN A 331 -1.63 11.99 30.98
CA ASN A 331 -1.93 12.94 32.04
C ASN A 331 -3.27 12.61 32.68
N LEU A 332 -3.26 12.52 34.02
CA LEU A 332 -4.45 12.63 34.83
C LEU A 332 -5.07 14.01 34.61
N SER A 333 -6.29 14.00 34.08
CA SER A 333 -7.27 15.09 34.09
C SER A 333 -6.87 16.45 33.49
N GLU A 334 -7.79 16.96 32.68
CA GLU A 334 -8.05 18.39 32.48
C GLU A 334 -8.18 19.10 33.84
N SER A 335 -7.08 19.50 34.46
CA SER A 335 -7.09 20.52 35.51
C SER A 335 -6.13 21.63 35.11
N THR A 336 -6.66 22.55 34.33
CA THR A 336 -6.09 23.85 34.03
C THR A 336 -5.94 24.65 35.32
N SER A 337 -4.90 24.41 36.11
CA SER A 337 -4.31 25.36 37.08
C SER A 337 -3.19 24.70 37.88
N ALA A 338 -2.04 25.38 37.91
CA ALA A 338 -0.80 25.04 38.61
C ALA A 338 0.15 24.06 37.88
N ILE A 339 1.01 24.65 37.03
CA ILE A 339 2.34 24.13 36.75
C ILE A 339 3.11 24.13 38.08
N GLN A 340 3.07 23.03 38.82
CA GLN A 340 4.21 22.63 39.63
C GLN A 340 5.01 21.66 38.77
N GLU A 341 6.27 22.00 38.49
CA GLU A 341 7.26 21.13 37.84
C GLU A 341 7.47 19.88 38.69
N MET A 342 6.58 18.91 38.54
CA MET A 342 6.76 17.55 39.01
C MET A 342 7.67 16.87 37.98
N ASN A 343 8.98 16.82 38.26
CA ASN A 343 9.91 15.99 37.50
C ASN A 343 9.67 14.52 37.89
N THR A 344 8.55 13.96 37.41
CA THR A 344 8.23 12.55 37.56
C THR A 344 8.79 11.81 36.35
N THR A 345 9.85 11.04 36.53
CA THR A 345 10.38 10.16 35.49
C THR A 345 9.74 8.77 35.62
N ILE A 346 9.33 8.21 34.49
CA ILE A 346 8.68 6.91 34.38
C ILE A 346 9.64 5.98 33.64
N CYS A 347 10.17 4.98 34.33
CA CYS A 347 11.02 3.97 33.72
C CYS A 347 10.24 2.66 33.57
N TYR A 348 10.37 2.00 32.42
CA TYR A 348 9.71 0.74 32.11
C TYR A 348 10.61 -0.15 31.25
N SER A 349 10.36 -1.45 31.29
CA SER A 349 10.92 -2.42 30.36
C SER A 349 9.85 -2.78 29.34
N LEU A 350 10.06 -2.43 28.08
CA LEU A 350 9.17 -2.75 26.98
C LEU A 350 9.47 -4.16 26.50
N GLU A 351 8.49 -5.06 26.56
CA GLU A 351 8.55 -6.38 25.95
C GLU A 351 7.69 -6.39 24.68
N TRP A 352 8.23 -6.93 23.59
CA TRP A 352 7.48 -7.18 22.36
C TRP A 352 7.64 -8.62 21.90
N GLN A 353 6.56 -9.16 21.36
CA GLN A 353 6.53 -10.51 20.78
C GLN A 353 5.75 -10.50 19.46
N VAL A 354 6.32 -11.09 18.43
CA VAL A 354 5.67 -11.36 17.14
C VAL A 354 5.51 -12.86 17.02
N LEU A 355 4.25 -13.31 17.01
CA LEU A 355 3.91 -14.73 16.93
C LEU A 355 3.70 -15.14 15.48
N ARG A 356 4.50 -16.09 15.00
CA ARG A 356 4.46 -16.59 13.63
C ARG A 356 3.94 -18.02 13.58
N CYS A 357 3.16 -18.32 12.54
CA CYS A 357 2.77 -19.69 12.24
C CYS A 357 3.87 -20.42 11.46
N PRO A 358 3.88 -21.77 11.52
CA PRO A 358 4.67 -22.61 10.64
C PRO A 358 4.48 -22.26 9.16
N ALA A 359 5.47 -22.64 8.34
CA ALA A 359 5.52 -22.28 6.93
C ALA A 359 4.31 -22.78 6.11
N ASP A 360 3.62 -23.82 6.56
CA ASP A 360 2.47 -24.47 5.93
C ASP A 360 1.13 -24.18 6.65
N LYS A 361 1.16 -23.39 7.74
CA LYS A 361 -0.04 -23.07 8.53
C LYS A 361 -0.32 -21.58 8.63
N ALA A 362 -1.58 -21.26 8.89
CA ALA A 362 -2.12 -19.92 9.12
C ALA A 362 -3.43 -19.99 9.92
N GLY A 363 -4.13 -18.86 9.99
CA GLY A 363 -5.42 -18.74 10.68
C GLY A 363 -5.27 -18.64 12.20
N LEU A 364 -6.41 -18.69 12.89
CA LEU A 364 -6.44 -18.61 14.35
C LEU A 364 -5.69 -19.80 14.95
N ASN A 365 -4.75 -19.52 15.84
CA ASN A 365 -3.93 -20.53 16.51
C ASN A 365 -3.12 -21.43 15.54
N CYS A 366 -2.82 -20.95 14.33
CA CYS A 366 -2.10 -21.68 13.28
C CYS A 366 -2.70 -23.06 12.96
N THR A 367 -4.03 -23.16 12.93
CA THR A 367 -4.74 -24.43 12.75
C THR A 367 -5.04 -24.78 11.29
N THR A 368 -5.03 -23.79 10.40
CA THR A 368 -5.48 -23.94 9.01
C THR A 368 -4.32 -24.03 8.03
N ALA A 369 -4.52 -24.73 6.91
CA ALA A 369 -3.50 -24.88 5.88
C ALA A 369 -3.24 -23.57 5.13
N LYS A 370 -1.98 -23.35 4.77
CA LYS A 370 -1.50 -22.22 3.97
C LYS A 370 -0.60 -22.73 2.86
N TYR A 371 -0.85 -22.25 1.64
CA TYR A 371 -0.06 -22.57 0.46
C TYR A 371 0.55 -21.32 -0.15
N THR A 372 1.87 -21.32 -0.31
CA THR A 372 2.54 -20.30 -1.12
C THR A 372 2.41 -20.65 -2.60
N LEU A 373 2.00 -19.68 -3.40
CA LEU A 373 1.85 -19.80 -4.83
C LEU A 373 3.11 -19.28 -5.53
N GLN A 374 3.70 -20.12 -6.37
CA GLN A 374 4.81 -19.76 -7.23
C GLN A 374 4.30 -19.03 -8.48
N THR A 375 5.02 -17.98 -8.87
CA THR A 375 4.74 -17.19 -10.06
C THR A 375 5.30 -17.86 -11.31
N PHE A 376 4.48 -18.03 -12.33
CA PHE A 376 4.87 -18.50 -13.66
C PHE A 376 4.54 -17.41 -14.68
N LEU A 377 5.56 -16.89 -15.36
CA LEU A 377 5.38 -15.85 -16.38
C LEU A 377 4.72 -16.44 -17.63
N LYS A 378 3.67 -15.76 -18.14
CA LYS A 378 3.10 -16.06 -19.45
C LYS A 378 4.12 -15.66 -20.52
N ARG A 379 4.40 -16.57 -21.46
CA ARG A 379 5.29 -16.28 -22.60
C ARG A 379 4.54 -15.51 -23.68
N THR A 380 4.29 -14.23 -23.44
CA THR A 380 3.72 -13.31 -24.42
C THR A 380 4.74 -12.21 -24.74
N PRO A 381 5.20 -12.09 -26.00
CA PRO A 381 6.31 -11.19 -26.35
C PRO A 381 5.97 -9.68 -26.24
N TYR A 382 4.69 -9.33 -26.06
CA TYR A 382 4.21 -7.95 -26.12
C TYR A 382 3.70 -7.38 -24.79
N VAL A 383 3.49 -8.23 -23.77
CA VAL A 383 2.85 -7.82 -22.51
C VAL A 383 3.70 -8.29 -21.33
N ALA A 384 4.43 -7.35 -20.74
CA ALA A 384 5.36 -7.66 -19.66
C ALA A 384 4.64 -8.01 -18.35
N PHE A 385 5.20 -8.97 -17.61
CA PHE A 385 4.77 -9.41 -16.27
C PHE A 385 3.39 -10.06 -16.16
N GLU A 386 2.76 -10.47 -17.27
CA GLU A 386 1.61 -11.36 -17.12
C GLU A 386 2.05 -12.70 -16.54
N SER A 387 1.30 -13.19 -15.56
CA SER A 387 1.66 -14.40 -14.84
C SER A 387 0.43 -15.19 -14.41
N TYR A 388 0.64 -16.46 -14.10
CA TYR A 388 -0.30 -17.29 -13.35
C TYR A 388 0.41 -17.85 -12.13
N TYR A 389 -0.37 -18.20 -11.11
CA TYR A 389 0.13 -18.58 -9.80
C TYR A 389 -0.33 -20.00 -9.48
N LEU A 390 0.62 -20.89 -9.19
CA LEU A 390 0.34 -22.28 -8.83
C LEU A 390 0.92 -22.61 -7.45
N PRO A 391 0.25 -23.45 -6.64
CA PRO A 391 0.79 -23.94 -5.39
C PRO A 391 2.13 -24.65 -5.57
N ILE A 392 3.07 -24.44 -4.65
CA ILE A 392 4.37 -25.13 -4.65
C ILE A 392 4.25 -26.64 -4.34
N SER A 393 3.07 -27.12 -3.93
CA SER A 393 2.85 -28.56 -3.69
C SER A 393 3.08 -29.37 -4.97
N GLY A 394 3.89 -30.43 -4.87
CA GLY A 394 4.37 -31.24 -6.00
C GLY A 394 3.31 -32.07 -6.74
N GLU A 395 2.02 -31.81 -6.53
CA GLU A 395 0.89 -32.56 -7.10
C GLU A 395 0.20 -31.84 -8.28
N VAL A 396 0.64 -30.63 -8.65
CA VAL A 396 0.02 -29.85 -9.73
C VAL A 396 0.82 -30.02 -11.03
N SER A 397 0.17 -30.56 -12.07
CA SER A 397 0.80 -30.71 -13.39
C SER A 397 1.19 -29.34 -13.97
N SER A 398 2.44 -29.21 -14.43
CA SER A 398 3.06 -27.98 -14.93
C SER A 398 2.48 -27.41 -16.24
N GLY A 399 1.39 -27.98 -16.76
CA GLY A 399 0.78 -27.61 -18.05
C GLY A 399 -0.49 -26.77 -17.98
N SER A 400 -1.08 -26.57 -16.79
CA SER A 400 -2.35 -25.82 -16.61
C SER A 400 -2.15 -24.59 -15.72
N ALA A 401 -2.83 -23.49 -16.05
CA ALA A 401 -2.88 -22.28 -15.20
C ALA A 401 -3.89 -22.40 -14.04
N SER A 402 -4.60 -23.52 -13.97
CA SER A 402 -5.59 -23.84 -12.93
C SER A 402 -5.12 -25.04 -12.11
N PHE A 403 -5.45 -25.03 -10.82
CA PHE A 403 -5.16 -26.12 -9.89
C PHE A 403 -6.43 -26.63 -9.19
N PRO A 404 -6.50 -27.93 -8.84
CA PRO A 404 -7.65 -28.48 -8.12
C PRO A 404 -7.65 -27.98 -6.67
N LEU A 405 -8.81 -27.52 -6.18
CA LEU A 405 -8.95 -27.06 -4.80
C LEU A 405 -9.13 -28.20 -3.80
N GLY A 406 -9.81 -29.28 -4.19
CA GLY A 406 -10.18 -30.39 -3.29
C GLY A 406 -9.03 -30.92 -2.41
N PRO A 407 -7.86 -31.27 -2.98
CA PRO A 407 -6.72 -31.75 -2.21
C PRO A 407 -6.10 -30.72 -1.26
N LEU A 408 -6.35 -29.43 -1.49
CA LEU A 408 -5.74 -28.33 -0.75
C LEU A 408 -6.62 -27.83 0.40
N LEU A 409 -7.91 -28.17 0.42
CA LEU A 409 -8.85 -27.69 1.43
C LEU A 409 -8.46 -28.17 2.84
N SER A 410 -8.41 -27.24 3.79
CA SER A 410 -8.18 -27.55 5.20
C SER A 410 -9.31 -28.40 5.77
N ASN A 411 -8.96 -29.35 6.64
CA ASN A 411 -9.92 -30.06 7.46
C ASN A 411 -9.99 -29.41 8.86
N SER A 412 -11.20 -29.22 9.38
CA SER A 412 -11.42 -28.82 10.78
C SER A 412 -12.47 -29.76 11.39
N SER A 413 -12.33 -30.04 12.69
CA SER A 413 -13.30 -30.79 13.48
C SER A 413 -14.29 -29.88 14.24
N ASP A 414 -14.10 -28.57 14.17
CA ASP A 414 -14.83 -27.57 14.95
C ASP A 414 -15.38 -26.45 14.07
N GLY A 415 -16.66 -26.10 14.27
CA GLY A 415 -17.43 -25.10 13.52
C GLY A 415 -18.17 -25.61 12.27
N ASP A 416 -18.87 -24.69 11.60
CA ASP A 416 -19.56 -24.97 10.31
C ASP A 416 -18.66 -24.68 9.10
N TYR A 417 -17.66 -23.81 9.27
CA TYR A 417 -16.77 -23.32 8.22
C TYR A 417 -15.31 -23.41 8.65
N THR A 418 -14.44 -23.66 7.68
CA THR A 418 -12.98 -23.62 7.86
C THR A 418 -12.32 -22.76 6.79
N TRP A 419 -11.07 -22.39 7.01
CA TRP A 419 -10.29 -21.54 6.12
C TRP A 419 -9.17 -22.32 5.44
N THR A 420 -8.87 -21.95 4.21
CA THR A 420 -7.65 -22.35 3.50
C THR A 420 -7.00 -21.09 2.94
N PHE A 421 -5.73 -20.88 3.22
CA PHE A 421 -5.03 -19.66 2.83
C PHE A 421 -4.07 -19.88 1.66
N PHE A 422 -4.00 -18.91 0.76
CA PHE A 422 -3.05 -18.86 -0.34
C PHE A 422 -2.27 -17.55 -0.27
N LEU A 423 -0.98 -17.63 -0.53
CA LEU A 423 -0.07 -16.49 -0.47
C LEU A 423 0.60 -16.32 -1.83
N LEU A 424 0.57 -15.11 -2.40
CA LEU A 424 1.29 -14.80 -3.64
C LEU A 424 2.00 -13.46 -3.54
N ASP A 425 3.07 -13.30 -4.31
CA ASP A 425 3.80 -12.05 -4.41
C ASP A 425 3.66 -11.45 -5.82
N ILE A 426 3.38 -10.16 -5.87
CA ILE A 426 3.40 -9.36 -7.10
C ILE A 426 4.68 -8.52 -7.06
N PRO A 427 5.60 -8.65 -8.03
CA PRO A 427 6.80 -7.81 -8.04
C PRO A 427 6.42 -6.34 -8.27
N ASP A 428 7.20 -5.41 -7.73
CA ASP A 428 6.88 -3.97 -7.80
C ASP A 428 6.74 -3.45 -9.24
N GLY A 429 7.55 -3.95 -10.17
CA GLY A 429 7.43 -3.62 -11.61
C GLY A 429 6.15 -4.14 -12.28
N ALA A 430 5.40 -5.03 -11.60
CA ALA A 430 4.10 -5.53 -12.04
C ALA A 430 2.91 -4.86 -11.32
N ALA A 431 3.17 -3.87 -10.44
CA ALA A 431 2.13 -3.03 -9.86
C ALA A 431 1.23 -2.42 -10.95
N GLY A 432 -0.06 -2.24 -10.62
CA GLY A 432 -1.06 -1.81 -11.60
C GLY A 432 -1.52 -2.91 -12.57
N GLY A 433 -1.00 -4.14 -12.46
CA GLY A 433 -1.65 -5.32 -13.04
C GLY A 433 -2.98 -5.64 -12.35
N ASN A 434 -3.80 -6.51 -12.93
CA ASN A 434 -5.09 -6.89 -12.39
C ASN A 434 -5.04 -8.34 -11.93
N ILE A 435 -5.33 -8.59 -10.66
CA ILE A 435 -5.41 -9.97 -10.16
C ILE A 435 -6.75 -10.53 -10.61
N HIS A 436 -6.71 -11.60 -11.36
CA HIS A 436 -7.86 -12.32 -11.82
C HIS A 436 -7.99 -13.61 -11.04
N VAL A 437 -9.13 -13.79 -10.38
CA VAL A 437 -9.48 -15.02 -9.68
C VAL A 437 -10.65 -15.67 -10.39
N ARG A 438 -10.48 -16.92 -10.81
CA ARG A 438 -11.56 -17.76 -11.32
C ARG A 438 -11.66 -19.04 -10.50
N VAL A 439 -12.89 -19.41 -10.16
CA VAL A 439 -13.23 -20.71 -9.58
C VAL A 439 -14.32 -21.33 -10.42
N THR A 440 -14.12 -22.58 -10.82
CA THR A 440 -15.12 -23.35 -11.57
C THR A 440 -15.32 -24.70 -10.91
N SER A 441 -16.57 -25.15 -10.84
CA SER A 441 -16.96 -26.40 -10.18
C SER A 441 -18.06 -27.10 -10.97
N GLU A 442 -18.06 -28.43 -10.95
CA GLU A 442 -19.17 -29.21 -11.50
C GLU A 442 -20.44 -29.11 -10.63
N ALA A 443 -20.29 -28.78 -9.35
CA ALA A 443 -21.37 -28.59 -8.38
C ALA A 443 -21.47 -27.14 -7.91
N LYS A 444 -22.40 -26.88 -6.99
CA LYS A 444 -22.62 -25.55 -6.45
C LYS A 444 -21.43 -25.10 -5.60
N ILE A 445 -20.85 -23.95 -5.93
CA ILE A 445 -19.80 -23.30 -5.14
C ILE A 445 -20.45 -22.73 -3.88
N SER A 446 -20.06 -23.27 -2.71
CA SER A 446 -20.53 -22.83 -1.39
C SER A 446 -19.46 -22.08 -0.59
N GLY A 447 -18.29 -21.86 -1.17
CA GLY A 447 -17.17 -21.17 -0.54
C GLY A 447 -17.14 -19.67 -0.82
N GLU A 448 -16.60 -18.92 0.13
CA GLU A 448 -16.37 -17.48 0.08
C GLU A 448 -14.86 -17.22 -0.10
N ILE A 449 -14.52 -16.16 -0.83
CA ILE A 449 -13.12 -15.80 -1.12
C ILE A 449 -12.87 -14.39 -0.59
N TYR A 450 -11.85 -14.26 0.24
CA TYR A 450 -11.39 -13.00 0.80
C TYR A 450 -9.96 -12.73 0.35
N ALA A 451 -9.61 -11.46 0.18
CA ALA A 451 -8.28 -11.02 -0.20
C ALA A 451 -7.83 -9.87 0.70
N ARG A 452 -6.53 -9.85 1.02
CA ARG A 452 -5.90 -8.78 1.80
C ARG A 452 -4.46 -8.56 1.36
N TYR A 453 -4.09 -7.30 1.18
CA TYR A 453 -2.72 -6.89 0.90
C TYR A 453 -1.89 -6.85 2.19
N GLY A 454 -0.72 -7.48 2.13
CA GLY A 454 0.24 -7.53 3.24
C GLY A 454 -0.18 -8.43 4.41
N GLY A 455 -1.20 -9.28 4.31
CA GLY A 455 -1.58 -10.15 5.43
C GLY A 455 -2.73 -11.08 5.09
N PHE A 456 -3.14 -11.93 6.04
CA PHE A 456 -4.30 -12.80 5.83
C PHE A 456 -5.62 -12.09 6.12
N PRO A 457 -6.65 -12.34 5.30
CA PRO A 457 -7.99 -11.87 5.59
C PRO A 457 -8.62 -12.64 6.75
N SER A 458 -9.57 -11.99 7.42
CA SER A 458 -10.51 -12.58 8.38
C SER A 458 -11.90 -12.01 8.13
N LEU A 459 -12.92 -12.51 8.84
CA LEU A 459 -14.29 -11.98 8.73
C LEU A 459 -14.41 -10.50 9.11
N SER A 460 -13.53 -10.01 9.99
CA SER A 460 -13.52 -8.62 10.45
C SER A 460 -12.48 -7.75 9.76
N ASN A 461 -11.58 -8.33 8.96
CA ASN A 461 -10.45 -7.61 8.39
C ASN A 461 -10.07 -8.16 7.01
N TRP A 462 -10.50 -7.48 5.95
CA TRP A 462 -10.28 -7.85 4.55
C TRP A 462 -10.21 -6.58 3.68
N ASP A 463 -9.56 -6.67 2.52
CA ASP A 463 -9.55 -5.57 1.54
C ASP A 463 -10.58 -5.80 0.43
N TYR A 464 -10.77 -7.04 -0.02
CA TYR A 464 -11.82 -7.43 -0.96
C TYR A 464 -12.41 -8.79 -0.58
N PHE A 465 -13.67 -9.01 -0.94
CA PHE A 465 -14.33 -10.30 -0.74
C PHE A 465 -15.41 -10.60 -1.78
N TYR A 466 -15.67 -11.90 -1.94
CA TYR A 466 -16.80 -12.47 -2.64
C TYR A 466 -17.41 -13.55 -1.73
N SER A 467 -18.69 -13.40 -1.37
CA SER A 467 -19.46 -14.44 -0.65
C SER A 467 -20.50 -15.06 -1.56
N ASN A 468 -21.26 -14.23 -2.29
CA ASN A 468 -22.19 -14.67 -3.33
C ASN A 468 -22.43 -13.55 -4.36
N SER A 469 -23.33 -13.76 -5.32
CA SER A 469 -23.63 -12.78 -6.38
C SER A 469 -24.19 -11.43 -5.86
N THR A 470 -24.83 -11.41 -4.69
CA THR A 470 -25.40 -10.20 -4.09
C THR A 470 -24.56 -9.61 -2.95
N SER A 471 -23.73 -10.43 -2.30
CA SER A 471 -22.85 -10.08 -1.18
C SER A 471 -21.40 -10.23 -1.59
N ASN A 472 -20.81 -9.12 -2.03
CA ASN A 472 -19.44 -9.04 -2.53
C ASN A 472 -18.95 -7.60 -2.56
N SER A 473 -17.71 -7.39 -3.02
CA SER A 473 -17.07 -6.08 -3.11
C SER A 473 -17.39 -5.31 -4.41
N ASN A 474 -18.43 -5.67 -5.18
CA ASN A 474 -18.79 -5.06 -6.48
C ASN A 474 -19.15 -3.56 -6.43
N GLY A 475 -19.17 -2.95 -5.23
CA GLY A 475 -19.25 -1.50 -5.03
C GLY A 475 -17.89 -0.79 -4.95
N SER A 476 -16.79 -1.53 -4.81
CA SER A 476 -15.43 -0.97 -4.78
C SER A 476 -14.92 -0.69 -6.18
N MET A 477 -14.29 0.47 -6.37
CA MET A 477 -13.68 0.86 -7.65
C MET A 477 -12.55 -0.07 -8.11
N PHE A 478 -12.01 -0.90 -7.22
CA PHE A 478 -10.93 -1.84 -7.55
C PHE A 478 -11.37 -3.29 -7.57
N PHE A 479 -12.67 -3.57 -7.55
CA PHE A 479 -13.18 -4.94 -7.60
C PHE A 479 -14.25 -5.07 -8.67
N LYS A 480 -14.02 -5.95 -9.65
CA LYS A 480 -14.97 -6.21 -10.73
C LYS A 480 -15.40 -7.67 -10.74
N LEU A 481 -16.70 -7.92 -10.54
CA LEU A 481 -17.30 -9.22 -10.75
C LEU A 481 -17.75 -9.36 -12.22
N TYR A 482 -17.27 -10.38 -12.93
CA TYR A 482 -17.64 -10.65 -14.32
C TYR A 482 -18.63 -11.80 -14.44
N ASP A 483 -18.38 -12.89 -13.72
CA ASP A 483 -19.26 -14.06 -13.71
C ASP A 483 -19.49 -14.51 -12.27
N ALA A 484 -20.75 -14.84 -11.97
CA ALA A 484 -21.19 -15.35 -10.70
C ALA A 484 -22.43 -16.21 -10.94
N SER A 485 -22.18 -17.46 -11.30
CA SER A 485 -23.18 -18.51 -11.35
C SER A 485 -23.03 -19.45 -10.15
N ASP A 486 -23.96 -20.39 -9.97
CA ASP A 486 -23.82 -21.44 -8.95
C ASP A 486 -22.54 -22.28 -9.16
N LYS A 487 -21.97 -22.32 -10.37
CA LYS A 487 -20.86 -23.21 -10.76
C LYS A 487 -19.57 -22.49 -11.14
N SER A 488 -19.62 -21.18 -11.36
CA SER A 488 -18.50 -20.37 -11.82
C SER A 488 -18.48 -19.02 -11.13
N VAL A 489 -17.31 -18.62 -10.67
CA VAL A 489 -17.06 -17.30 -10.10
C VAL A 489 -15.83 -16.74 -10.79
N SER A 490 -15.92 -15.52 -11.32
CA SER A 490 -14.85 -14.82 -12.01
C SER A 490 -14.86 -13.36 -11.59
N PHE A 491 -13.81 -12.91 -10.91
CA PHE A 491 -13.66 -11.51 -10.52
C PHE A 491 -12.21 -11.03 -10.65
N TYR A 492 -12.06 -9.71 -10.70
CA TYR A 492 -10.77 -9.05 -10.71
C TYR A 492 -10.63 -8.11 -9.52
N ILE A 493 -9.41 -8.06 -8.99
CA ILE A 493 -8.89 -6.94 -8.21
C ILE A 493 -8.08 -6.07 -9.18
N ILE A 494 -8.62 -4.89 -9.48
CA ILE A 494 -8.12 -3.98 -10.50
C ILE A 494 -6.96 -3.14 -9.96
N TYR A 495 -5.91 -3.00 -10.79
CA TYR A 495 -4.70 -2.25 -10.47
C TYR A 495 -4.17 -2.61 -9.07
N ALA A 496 -3.83 -3.88 -8.87
CA ALA A 496 -3.29 -4.38 -7.62
C ALA A 496 -1.93 -3.75 -7.30
N ARG A 497 -1.68 -3.60 -6.01
CA ARG A 497 -0.40 -3.13 -5.46
C ARG A 497 0.69 -4.20 -5.64
N GLY A 498 1.91 -3.76 -5.92
CA GLY A 498 3.10 -4.61 -5.77
C GLY A 498 3.27 -5.02 -4.31
N GLY A 499 3.78 -6.23 -4.07
CA GLY A 499 3.98 -6.84 -2.76
C GLY A 499 3.15 -8.11 -2.55
N THR A 500 3.07 -8.53 -1.29
CA THR A 500 2.47 -9.80 -0.87
C THR A 500 0.95 -9.69 -0.72
N TRP A 501 0.22 -10.66 -1.29
CA TRP A 501 -1.23 -10.78 -1.21
C TRP A 501 -1.65 -12.10 -0.55
N GLY A 502 -2.48 -12.01 0.48
CA GLY A 502 -3.11 -13.16 1.12
C GLY A 502 -4.54 -13.35 0.63
N PHE A 503 -4.84 -14.55 0.15
CA PHE A 503 -6.19 -15.00 -0.19
C PHE A 503 -6.66 -16.01 0.84
N GLY A 504 -7.88 -15.87 1.34
CA GLY A 504 -8.52 -16.80 2.26
C GLY A 504 -9.77 -17.37 1.61
N LEU A 505 -9.80 -18.69 1.41
CA LEU A 505 -10.98 -19.43 1.00
C LEU A 505 -11.68 -19.93 2.27
N ARG A 506 -12.87 -19.40 2.55
CA ARG A 506 -13.73 -19.88 3.63
C ARG A 506 -14.75 -20.84 3.04
N HIS A 507 -14.75 -22.09 3.47
CA HIS A 507 -15.61 -23.12 2.90
C HIS A 507 -16.26 -23.94 4.02
N PRO A 508 -17.44 -24.54 3.77
CA PRO A 508 -18.08 -25.39 4.77
C PRO A 508 -17.20 -26.60 5.08
N ILE A 509 -17.25 -27.06 6.32
CA ILE A 509 -16.59 -28.29 6.73
C ILE A 509 -17.34 -29.45 6.10
N SER A 510 -16.68 -30.15 5.18
CA SER A 510 -17.28 -31.30 4.52
C SER A 510 -17.25 -32.50 5.46
N ASN A 511 -18.41 -32.86 6.03
CA ASN A 511 -18.60 -34.20 6.58
C ASN A 511 -18.38 -35.21 5.44
N ARG A 512 -17.31 -36.01 5.57
CA ARG A 512 -16.90 -37.17 4.76
C ARG A 512 -17.80 -37.51 3.53
N HIS A 513 -17.17 -37.56 2.35
CA HIS A 513 -17.66 -38.11 1.06
C HIS A 513 -18.34 -37.15 0.05
N SER A 514 -17.58 -36.19 -0.49
CA SER A 514 -17.78 -35.78 -1.90
C SER A 514 -16.44 -35.60 -2.62
N SER A 515 -15.63 -36.65 -2.65
CA SER A 515 -14.37 -36.72 -3.40
C SER A 515 -14.55 -36.80 -4.93
N THR A 516 -15.66 -36.29 -5.47
CA THR A 516 -16.03 -36.45 -6.89
C THR A 516 -16.30 -35.14 -7.62
N VAL A 517 -16.41 -34.01 -6.92
CA VAL A 517 -16.66 -32.71 -7.58
C VAL A 517 -15.33 -32.05 -7.87
N GLU A 518 -14.95 -32.04 -9.15
CA GLU A 518 -13.78 -31.31 -9.61
C GLU A 518 -14.05 -29.80 -9.48
N THR A 519 -13.45 -29.18 -8.46
CA THR A 519 -13.43 -27.73 -8.29
C THR A 519 -12.02 -27.24 -8.56
N THR A 520 -11.87 -26.35 -9.54
CA THR A 520 -10.59 -25.77 -9.93
C THR A 520 -10.56 -24.28 -9.64
N MET A 521 -9.38 -23.79 -9.25
CA MET A 521 -9.10 -22.38 -9.06
C MET A 521 -7.94 -21.97 -9.95
N SER A 522 -8.03 -20.76 -10.51
CA SER A 522 -6.92 -20.11 -11.19
C SER A 522 -6.76 -18.70 -10.65
N ILE A 523 -5.52 -18.34 -10.32
CA ILE A 523 -5.15 -16.97 -9.97
C ILE A 523 -4.09 -16.51 -10.97
N SER A 524 -4.31 -15.36 -11.59
CA SER A 524 -3.37 -14.78 -12.56
C SER A 524 -3.25 -13.28 -12.41
N LEU A 525 -2.11 -12.73 -12.83
CA LEU A 525 -1.91 -11.30 -13.00
C LEU A 525 -2.01 -10.96 -14.48
N GLU A 526 -2.98 -10.12 -14.84
CA GLU A 526 -3.27 -9.75 -16.23
C GLU A 526 -3.16 -8.24 -16.43
N ARG A 527 -2.70 -7.80 -17.60
CA ARG A 527 -2.51 -6.36 -17.85
C ARG A 527 -3.79 -5.65 -18.26
N CYS A 528 -4.66 -6.33 -19.00
CA CYS A 528 -5.96 -5.80 -19.40
C CYS A 528 -7.06 -6.79 -19.05
N PRO A 529 -8.07 -6.39 -18.25
CA PRO A 529 -9.17 -7.27 -17.87
C PRO A 529 -9.93 -7.79 -19.10
N GLU A 530 -10.26 -9.08 -19.08
CA GLU A 530 -10.97 -9.80 -20.15
C GLU A 530 -10.44 -9.53 -21.57
N LYS A 531 -9.14 -9.26 -21.69
CA LYS A 531 -8.51 -8.85 -22.97
C LYS A 531 -9.27 -7.70 -23.65
N CYS A 532 -9.70 -6.72 -22.86
CA CYS A 532 -10.50 -5.58 -23.30
C CYS A 532 -11.86 -5.96 -23.87
N SER A 533 -12.49 -6.99 -23.30
CA SER A 533 -13.84 -7.48 -23.65
C SER A 533 -14.03 -7.75 -25.16
N SER A 534 -12.95 -8.02 -25.89
CA SER A 534 -12.94 -8.12 -27.37
C SER A 534 -13.37 -6.86 -28.13
N HIS A 535 -13.45 -5.71 -27.46
CA HIS A 535 -13.86 -4.41 -28.03
C HIS A 535 -12.72 -3.39 -28.05
N GLY A 536 -11.47 -3.85 -28.00
CA GLY A 536 -10.30 -2.99 -27.97
C GLY A 536 -8.99 -3.76 -28.03
N ALA A 537 -7.89 -3.02 -27.93
CA ALA A 537 -6.54 -3.56 -27.83
C ALA A 537 -5.91 -3.20 -26.48
N CYS A 538 -5.21 -4.15 -25.87
CA CYS A 538 -4.43 -3.89 -24.68
C CYS A 538 -3.17 -3.10 -25.05
N LYS A 539 -2.97 -1.93 -24.47
CA LYS A 539 -1.77 -1.12 -24.64
C LYS A 539 -1.01 -1.00 -23.33
N SER A 540 0.31 -0.99 -23.43
CA SER A 540 1.22 -0.73 -22.31
C SER A 540 2.02 0.54 -22.62
N VAL A 541 2.08 1.45 -21.65
CA VAL A 541 2.76 2.75 -21.78
C VAL A 541 3.57 2.98 -20.51
N LEU A 542 4.68 3.71 -20.66
CA LEU A 542 5.46 4.17 -19.52
C LEU A 542 4.78 5.37 -18.85
N ASP A 543 4.88 5.42 -17.53
CA ASP A 543 4.53 6.61 -16.77
C ASP A 543 5.47 7.78 -17.11
N SER A 544 5.18 8.94 -16.54
CA SER A 544 5.94 10.15 -16.85
C SER A 544 7.38 10.13 -16.33
N SER A 545 7.67 9.31 -15.31
CA SER A 545 9.04 9.10 -14.84
C SER A 545 9.84 8.19 -15.76
N GLY A 546 9.18 7.43 -16.63
CA GLY A 546 9.80 6.45 -17.52
C GLY A 546 10.23 5.16 -16.82
N LEU A 547 9.82 4.96 -15.56
CA LEU A 547 10.28 3.86 -14.73
C LEU A 547 9.23 2.76 -14.56
N THR A 548 7.95 3.09 -14.71
CA THR A 548 6.85 2.16 -14.46
C THR A 548 5.97 1.96 -15.69
N PHE A 549 5.71 0.70 -16.03
CA PHE A 549 4.70 0.36 -17.04
C PHE A 549 3.31 0.29 -16.42
N TYR A 550 2.36 0.95 -17.05
CA TYR A 550 0.95 0.71 -16.81
C TYR A 550 0.28 0.25 -18.11
N SER A 551 -0.81 -0.49 -17.96
CA SER A 551 -1.57 -1.00 -19.11
C SER A 551 -3.03 -0.59 -19.01
N PHE A 552 -3.64 -0.39 -20.17
CA PHE A 552 -5.04 -0.02 -20.30
C PHE A 552 -5.61 -0.52 -21.62
N CYS A 553 -6.93 -0.57 -21.68
CA CYS A 553 -7.64 -0.91 -22.89
C CYS A 553 -7.87 0.31 -23.77
N ASP A 554 -7.39 0.25 -25.01
CA ASP A 554 -7.71 1.20 -26.08
C ASP A 554 -8.92 0.65 -26.85
N CYS A 555 -10.10 1.19 -26.56
CA CYS A 555 -11.37 0.67 -27.05
C CYS A 555 -11.67 1.14 -28.47
N ASP A 556 -12.56 0.41 -29.14
CA ASP A 556 -13.10 0.81 -30.43
C ASP A 556 -13.95 2.10 -30.32
N ARG A 557 -14.58 2.49 -31.44
CA ARG A 557 -15.38 3.73 -31.49
C ARG A 557 -16.73 3.64 -30.79
N ARG A 558 -17.22 2.45 -30.47
CA ARG A 558 -18.55 2.23 -29.90
C ARG A 558 -18.50 1.96 -28.42
N ASN A 559 -17.38 1.42 -27.94
CA ASN A 559 -17.21 0.94 -26.59
C ASN A 559 -16.24 1.81 -25.79
N GLY A 560 -16.37 1.75 -24.48
CA GLY A 560 -15.50 2.41 -23.53
C GLY A 560 -15.52 1.72 -22.17
N GLY A 561 -14.93 2.37 -21.17
CA GLY A 561 -14.68 1.77 -19.87
C GLY A 561 -13.30 1.15 -19.77
N PHE A 562 -12.84 0.89 -18.55
CA PHE A 562 -11.48 0.40 -18.28
C PHE A 562 -11.16 -0.94 -18.99
N ASP A 563 -12.20 -1.72 -19.32
CA ASP A 563 -12.16 -3.02 -20.00
C ASP A 563 -12.90 -3.05 -21.34
N CYS A 564 -13.34 -1.89 -21.86
CA CYS A 564 -14.17 -1.77 -23.08
C CYS A 564 -15.53 -2.46 -23.03
N SER A 565 -16.08 -2.75 -21.85
CA SER A 565 -17.39 -3.42 -21.73
C SER A 565 -18.61 -2.49 -21.87
N VAL A 566 -18.41 -1.17 -21.86
CA VAL A 566 -19.51 -0.20 -21.86
C VAL A 566 -19.81 0.26 -23.28
N GLU A 567 -20.98 -0.09 -23.80
CA GLU A 567 -21.48 0.46 -25.07
C GLU A 567 -21.87 1.93 -24.90
N LEU A 568 -21.22 2.82 -25.65
CA LEU A 568 -21.41 4.27 -25.62
C LEU A 568 -22.20 4.79 -26.82
N VAL A 569 -22.18 4.06 -27.93
CA VAL A 569 -22.88 4.39 -29.17
C VAL A 569 -23.58 3.15 -29.70
N SER A 570 -24.91 3.14 -29.68
CA SER A 570 -25.69 2.00 -30.16
C SER A 570 -25.66 1.87 -31.69
N SER A 571 -25.69 0.62 -32.15
CA SER A 571 -25.81 0.29 -33.58
C SER A 571 -27.14 0.75 -34.21
N SER A 572 -28.18 0.94 -33.41
CA SER A 572 -29.53 1.33 -33.84
C SER A 572 -29.72 2.84 -34.09
N GLY A 573 -28.68 3.67 -33.89
CA GLY A 573 -28.77 5.13 -33.96
C GLY A 573 -28.09 5.77 -35.18
N ILE A 574 -27.58 4.99 -36.14
CA ILE A 574 -27.06 5.53 -37.40
C ILE A 574 -28.17 5.43 -38.45
N CYS A 575 -29.05 6.44 -38.47
CA CYS A 575 -29.90 6.73 -39.61
C CYS A 575 -29.24 7.81 -40.47
#